data_AF-A0A820T247-F1
#
_entry.id   AF-A0A820T247-F1
#
_cell.length_a   1.000
_cell.length_b   1.000
_cell.length_c   1.000
_cell.angle_alpha   90.00
_cell.angle_beta   90.00
_cell.angle_gamma   90.00
#
_symmetry.space_group_name_H-M   'P 1'
#
loop_
_entity.id
_entity.type
_entity.pdbx_description
1 polymer ?
#
loop_
_entity_poly.entity_id
_entity_poly.type
_entity_poly.pdbx_seq_one_letter_code
_entity_poly.pdbx_strand_id
1 'polypeptide(L)' 'LFCFSILRSAHELYSNDDEFHNLSLYVRHNRARQGHFRVGDEAIDIELLNLNNEFVSLFSYSHSHCHSNKPLLIIGGSYT' A
#
# COMPACT_ATOMS: atom_id res chain seq x y z
N LEU A 1 6.86 0.49 2.38
CA LEU A 1 5.45 0.03 2.35
C LEU A 1 5.19 -1.14 1.40
N PHE A 2 5.93 -1.25 0.30
CA PHE A 2 6.18 -2.53 -0.38
C PHE A 2 6.66 -3.60 0.62
N CYS A 3 7.43 -3.18 1.63
CA CYS A 3 7.90 -4.05 2.70
C CYS A 3 6.79 -4.77 3.47
N PHE A 4 5.64 -4.16 3.79
CA PHE A 4 4.66 -4.82 4.66
C PHE A 4 3.77 -5.84 3.92
N SER A 5 3.39 -5.55 2.67
CA SER A 5 2.70 -6.53 1.82
C SER A 5 3.65 -7.65 1.41
N ILE A 6 4.91 -7.34 1.06
CA ILE A 6 5.95 -8.35 0.86
C ILE A 6 6.11 -9.17 2.13
N LEU A 7 6.25 -8.58 3.31
CA LEU A 7 6.45 -9.34 4.55
C LEU A 7 5.27 -10.26 4.86
N ARG A 8 4.03 -9.84 4.56
CA ARG A 8 2.85 -10.69 4.76
C ARG A 8 2.77 -11.84 3.74
N SER A 9 3.16 -11.60 2.50
CA SER A 9 3.22 -12.61 1.43
C SER A 9 4.54 -13.40 1.41
N ALA A 10 5.57 -12.94 2.11
CA ALA A 10 6.89 -13.55 2.16
C ALA A 10 6.85 -14.88 2.91
N HIS A 11 5.96 -15.00 3.89
CA HIS A 11 5.67 -16.29 4.53
C HIS A 11 5.17 -17.34 3.52
N GLU A 12 4.37 -16.92 2.53
CA GLU A 12 3.87 -17.80 1.46
C GLU A 12 4.91 -18.01 0.36
N LEU A 13 5.74 -17.00 0.05
CA LEU A 13 6.76 -17.04 -1.01
C LEU A 13 8.05 -17.75 -0.58
N TYR A 14 8.39 -17.74 0.71
CA TYR A 14 9.60 -18.34 1.28
C TYR A 14 9.25 -19.43 2.30
N SER A 15 8.30 -20.31 1.94
CA SER A 15 7.73 -21.36 2.81
C SER A 15 8.75 -22.32 3.45
N ASN A 16 9.97 -22.37 2.93
CA ASN A 16 11.03 -23.29 3.37
C ASN A 16 12.18 -22.58 4.11
N ASP A 17 12.06 -21.28 4.36
CA ASP A 17 13.06 -20.48 5.07
C ASP A 17 12.62 -20.24 6.52
N ASP A 18 13.14 -21.09 7.42
CA ASP A 18 12.83 -21.06 8.85
C ASP A 18 13.27 -19.74 9.51
N GLU A 19 14.31 -19.08 9.01
CA GLU A 19 14.80 -17.81 9.56
C GLU A 19 13.79 -16.69 9.28
N PHE A 20 13.19 -16.71 8.08
CA PHE A 20 12.18 -15.75 7.67
C PHE A 20 10.84 -15.92 8.42
N HIS A 21 10.46 -17.16 8.73
CA HIS A 21 9.25 -17.49 9.50
C HIS A 21 9.33 -17.01 10.96
N ASN A 22 10.55 -16.91 11.49
CA ASN A 22 10.81 -16.51 12.88
C ASN A 22 11.02 -14.99 13.05
N LEU A 23 10.99 -14.21 11.97
CA LEU A 23 11.02 -12.74 12.04
C LEU A 23 9.77 -12.24 12.77
N SER A 24 9.95 -11.82 14.01
CA SER A 24 8.89 -11.21 14.82
C SER A 24 8.51 -9.84 14.24
N LEU A 25 7.54 -9.82 13.33
CA LEU A 25 6.98 -8.59 12.79
C LEU A 25 6.15 -7.89 13.87
N TYR A 26 6.76 -6.90 14.50
CA TYR A 26 6.11 -6.11 15.54
C TYR A 26 5.06 -5.17 14.92
N VAL A 27 3.84 -5.69 14.72
CA VAL A 27 2.67 -4.89 14.33
C VAL A 27 2.01 -4.34 15.59
N ARG A 28 2.56 -3.24 16.14
CA ARG A 28 2.04 -2.62 17.38
C ARG A 28 0.56 -2.22 17.25
N HIS A 29 0.17 -1.69 16.10
CA HIS A 29 -1.19 -1.25 15.81
C HIS A 29 -1.54 -1.45 14.33
N ASN A 30 -2.52 -2.31 14.05
CA ASN A 30 -3.09 -2.42 12.70
C ASN A 30 -4.09 -1.28 12.46
N ARG A 31 -3.58 -0.11 12.02
CA ARG A 31 -4.41 1.06 11.71
C ARG A 31 -5.13 0.96 10.37
N ALA A 32 -4.89 -0.08 9.57
CA ALA A 32 -5.60 -0.28 8.30
C ALA A 32 -7.12 -0.42 8.49
N ARG A 33 -7.58 -0.81 9.69
CA ARG A 33 -9.00 -0.92 10.06
C ARG A 33 -9.57 0.32 10.75
N GLN A 34 -8.75 1.34 11.02
CA GLN A 34 -9.22 2.59 11.62
C GLN A 34 -9.72 3.60 10.57
N GLY A 35 -9.54 3.30 9.27
CA GLY A 35 -10.09 4.11 8.19
C GLY A 35 -11.59 3.92 8.01
N HIS A 36 -12.25 4.92 7.43
CA HIS A 36 -13.68 4.88 7.10
C HIS A 36 -13.98 4.14 5.79
N PHE A 37 -12.95 3.80 5.01
CA PHE A 37 -13.08 3.13 3.72
C PHE A 37 -13.37 1.63 3.89
N ARG A 38 -14.35 1.15 3.14
CA ARG A 38 -14.78 -0.25 3.09
C ARG A 38 -14.62 -0.79 1.68
N VAL A 39 -14.51 -2.11 1.56
CA VAL A 39 -14.50 -2.78 0.26
C VAL A 39 -15.84 -2.54 -0.43
N GLY A 40 -15.80 -2.04 -1.66
CA GLY A 40 -16.99 -1.67 -2.44
C GLY A 40 -17.28 -0.18 -2.45
N ASP A 41 -16.64 0.62 -1.58
CA ASP A 41 -16.74 2.08 -1.64
C ASP A 41 -16.07 2.62 -2.90
N GLU A 42 -16.60 3.71 -3.44
CA GLU A 42 -15.94 4.44 -4.52
C GLU A 42 -14.61 5.02 -4.04
N ALA A 43 -13.59 4.95 -4.89
CA ALA A 43 -12.32 5.61 -4.62
C ALA A 43 -12.54 7.13 -4.59
N ILE A 44 -11.85 7.82 -3.69
CA ILE A 44 -11.88 9.29 -3.62
C ILE A 44 -10.68 9.84 -4.38
N ASP A 45 -10.90 10.86 -5.21
CA ASP A 45 -9.79 11.61 -5.79
C ASP A 45 -9.16 12.50 -4.72
N ILE A 46 -7.87 12.29 -4.45
CA ILE A 46 -7.09 13.03 -3.47
C ILE A 46 -5.93 13.72 -4.16
N GLU A 47 -5.56 14.90 -3.68
CA GLU A 47 -4.37 15.59 -4.14
C GLU A 47 -3.12 14.97 -3.49
N LEU A 48 -2.14 14.65 -4.32
CA LEU A 48 -0.88 14.04 -3.95
C LEU A 48 0.26 14.98 -4.32
N LEU A 49 1.29 15.03 -3.49
CA LEU A 49 2.57 15.62 -3.85
C LEU A 49 3.47 14.53 -4.45
N ASN A 50 3.87 14.68 -5.70
CA ASN A 50 4.77 13.74 -6.36
C ASN A 50 6.24 13.99 -5.99
N LEU A 51 7.15 13.13 -6.49
CA LEU A 51 8.59 13.27 -6.24
C LEU A 51 9.23 14.48 -6.95
N ASN A 52 8.51 15.12 -7.88
CA ASN A 52 8.93 16.35 -8.55
C ASN A 52 8.45 17.62 -7.82
N ASN A 53 7.86 17.48 -6.62
CA ASN A 53 7.22 18.56 -5.86
C ASN A 53 6.02 19.20 -6.58
N GLU A 54 5.35 18.45 -7.44
CA GLU A 54 4.13 18.90 -8.13
C GLU A 54 2.91 18.28 -7.45
N PHE A 55 1.85 19.08 -7.35
CA PHE A 55 0.54 18.59 -6.93
C PHE A 55 -0.17 17.92 -8.10
N VAL A 56 -0.68 16.73 -7.86
CA VAL A 56 -1.33 15.88 -8.87
C VAL A 56 -2.47 15.12 -8.21
N SER A 57 -3.61 14.98 -8.90
CA SER A 57 -4.72 14.18 -8.38
C SER A 57 -4.45 12.68 -8.53
N LEU A 58 -4.91 11.87 -7.58
CA LEU A 58 -4.79 10.42 -7.63
C LEU A 58 -5.34 9.84 -8.93
N PHE A 59 -6.48 10.38 -9.41
CA PHE A 59 -7.11 9.91 -10.64
C PHE A 59 -6.32 10.34 -11.88
N SER A 60 -5.81 11.57 -11.93
CA SER A 60 -4.96 11.99 -13.05
C SER A 60 -3.66 11.20 -13.10
N TYR A 61 -3.06 10.90 -11.94
CA TYR A 61 -1.90 10.02 -11.83
C TYR A 61 -2.21 8.60 -12.31
N SER A 62 -3.35 8.04 -11.88
CA SER A 62 -3.74 6.68 -12.28
C SER A 62 -3.99 6.59 -13.78
N HIS A 63 -4.66 7.55 -14.40
CA HIS A 63 -4.94 7.51 -15.85
C HIS A 63 -3.70 7.74 -16.72
N SER A 64 -2.77 8.59 -16.28
CA SER A 64 -1.57 8.95 -17.05
C SER A 64 -0.45 7.92 -16.94
N HIS A 65 -0.30 7.27 -15.78
CA HIS A 65 0.82 6.37 -15.49
C HIS A 65 0.41 4.90 -15.39
N CYS A 66 -0.85 4.61 -15.08
CA CYS A 66 -1.40 3.26 -15.18
C CYS A 66 -2.29 3.21 -16.43
N HIS A 67 -2.00 2.28 -17.35
CA HIS A 67 -2.95 1.98 -18.42
C HIS A 67 -4.33 1.73 -17.80
N SER A 68 -5.38 2.36 -18.35
CA SER A 68 -6.71 2.54 -17.73
C SER A 68 -7.39 1.29 -17.15
N ASN A 69 -6.90 0.09 -17.45
CA ASN A 69 -7.43 -1.19 -16.99
C ASN A 69 -6.58 -1.89 -15.92
N LYS A 70 -5.53 -1.25 -15.39
CA LYS A 70 -4.70 -1.85 -14.34
C LYS A 70 -5.21 -1.45 -12.95
N PRO A 71 -5.38 -2.40 -12.02
CA PRO A 71 -5.73 -2.07 -10.64
C PRO A 71 -4.61 -1.24 -10.00
N LEU A 72 -5.00 -0.21 -9.25
CA LEU A 72 -4.08 0.66 -8.53
C LEU A 72 -3.95 0.18 -7.07
N LEU A 73 -2.70 -0.07 -6.64
CA LEU A 73 -2.38 -0.35 -5.23
C LEU A 73 -1.73 0.87 -4.61
N ILE A 74 -2.40 1.47 -3.62
CA ILE A 74 -1.84 2.58 -2.83
C ILE A 74 -1.27 2.01 -1.54
N ILE A 75 -0.03 2.37 -1.23
CA ILE A 75 0.59 1.99 0.03
C ILE A 75 1.04 3.25 0.77
N GLY A 76 0.35 3.55 1.87
CA GLY A 76 0.58 4.74 2.70
C GLY A 76 1.16 4.39 4.06
N GLY A 77 2.02 5.26 4.59
CA GLY A 77 2.68 5.06 5.88
C GLY A 77 3.30 6.35 6.36
N SER A 78 3.34 6.50 7.67
CA SER A 78 3.83 7.67 8.36
C SER A 78 5.03 7.28 9.20
N TYR A 79 6.08 8.08 9.18
CA TYR A 79 7.10 8.04 10.21
C TYR A 79 6.84 9.20 11.18
N THR A 80 7.01 8.93 12.47
CA THR A 80 7.02 9.92 13.55
C THR A 80 8.37 9.87 14.21
#